data_AF-A0A959YV55-F1
#
_entry.id   AF-A0A959YV55-F1
#
_cell.length_a   1.000
_cell.length_b   1.000
_cell.length_c   1.000
_cell.angle_alpha   90.00
_cell.angle_beta   90.00
_cell.angle_gamma   90.00
#
_symmetry.space_group_name_H-M   'P 1'
#
loop_
_entity.id
_entity.type
_entity.pdbx_description
1 polymer ?
#
loop_
_entity_poly.entity_id
_entity_poly.type
_entity_poly.pdbx_seq_one_letter_code
_entity_poly.pdbx_strand_id
1 'polypeptide(L)'
;MSPQLILISFLAYTLLLFVISGITSRKANNQSFFVGNKQSPWFVVAYGMVGASLSGVTFISVPGWVGDTQFSYMMVVAGYLLGYFAIAKVLLPLYYRMNLTSIYGYLESRFGFWSYKTGAFYFLVSRIIGASFRMFLVVNVLQ
;
A
#
# COMPACT_ATOMS: atom_id res chain seq x y z
N MET A 1 -15.16 6.57 25.53
CA MET A 1 -14.52 5.24 25.70
C MET A 1 -13.60 5.31 26.91
N SER A 2 -13.51 4.26 27.74
CA SER A 2 -12.59 4.25 28.88
C SER A 2 -11.14 4.32 28.38
N PRO A 3 -10.29 5.22 28.91
CA PRO A 3 -8.88 5.31 28.52
C PRO A 3 -8.12 3.99 28.67
N GLN A 4 -8.48 3.19 29.67
CA GLN A 4 -7.91 1.87 29.92
C GLN A 4 -8.21 0.90 28.77
N LEU A 5 -9.44 0.89 28.24
CA LEU A 5 -9.81 0.05 27.11
C LEU A 5 -9.04 0.42 25.84
N ILE A 6 -8.82 1.71 25.59
CA ILE A 6 -8.03 2.18 24.43
C ILE A 6 -6.59 1.67 24.54
N LEU A 7 -5.96 1.88 25.70
CA LEU A 7 -4.58 1.47 25.93
C LEU A 7 -4.40 -0.05 25.81
N ILE A 8 -5.30 -0.83 26.42
CA ILE A 8 -5.28 -2.30 26.35
C ILE A 8 -5.44 -2.77 24.90
N SER A 9 -6.38 -2.19 24.16
CA SER A 9 -6.62 -2.54 22.75
C SER A 9 -5.39 -2.26 21.89
N PHE A 10 -4.77 -1.09 22.06
CA PHE A 10 -3.54 -0.71 21.35
C PHE A 10 -2.39 -1.67 21.63
N LEU A 11 -2.14 -1.98 22.91
CA LEU A 11 -1.07 -2.89 23.31
C LEU A 11 -1.31 -4.31 22.82
N ALA A 12 -2.54 -4.83 22.97
CA ALA A 12 -2.91 -6.16 22.51
C ALA A 12 -2.75 -6.30 20.98
N TYR A 13 -3.23 -5.32 20.22
CA TYR A 13 -3.06 -5.29 18.76
C TYR A 13 -1.59 -5.23 18.35
N THR A 14 -0.80 -4.37 18.98
CA THR A 14 0.63 -4.21 18.69
C THR A 14 1.41 -5.50 18.99
N LEU A 15 1.13 -6.13 20.15
CA LEU A 15 1.76 -7.40 20.52
C LEU A 15 1.40 -8.52 19.55
N LEU A 16 0.14 -8.60 19.13
CA LEU A 16 -0.33 -9.57 18.14
C LEU A 16 0.45 -9.41 16.81
N LEU A 17 0.66 -8.17 16.34
CA LEU A 17 1.44 -7.90 15.13
C LEU A 17 2.90 -8.35 15.30
N PHE A 18 3.54 -8.09 16.45
CA PHE A 18 4.90 -8.56 16.72
C PHE A 18 5.01 -10.08 16.76
N VAL A 19 4.04 -10.77 17.36
CA VAL A 19 3.99 -12.23 17.40
C VAL A 19 3.86 -12.80 15.98
N ILE A 20 2.92 -12.29 15.18
CA ILE A 20 2.74 -12.73 13.79
C ILE A 20 4.03 -12.49 12.99
N SER A 21 4.62 -11.31 13.08
CA SER A 21 5.88 -10.97 12.41
C SER A 21 7.04 -11.89 12.85
N GLY A 22 7.15 -12.17 14.14
CA GLY A 22 8.17 -13.05 14.69
C GLY A 22 8.02 -14.52 14.29
N ILE A 23 6.81 -14.96 13.94
CA ILE A 23 6.57 -16.31 13.42
C ILE A 23 6.86 -16.36 11.92
N THR A 24 6.40 -15.36 11.15
CA THR A 24 6.50 -15.35 9.68
C THR A 24 7.89 -15.00 9.15
N SER A 25 8.71 -14.29 9.92
CA SER A 25 10.05 -13.84 9.48
C SER A 25 11.17 -14.88 9.58
N ARG A 26 11.00 -15.97 10.35
CA ARG A 26 12.08 -16.90 10.73
C ARG A 26 12.77 -17.64 9.58
N LYS A 27 12.18 -17.67 8.38
CA LYS A 27 12.75 -18.30 7.18
C LYS A 27 12.71 -17.38 5.96
N ALA A 28 12.58 -16.08 6.16
CA ALA A 28 12.44 -15.14 5.06
C ALA A 28 13.80 -14.88 4.38
N ASN A 29 13.85 -15.10 3.07
CA ASN A 29 14.90 -14.61 2.17
C ASN A 29 14.37 -13.44 1.31
N ASN A 30 15.22 -12.81 0.50
CA ASN A 30 14.82 -11.68 -0.35
C ASN A 30 13.64 -11.99 -1.27
N GLN A 31 13.55 -13.20 -1.84
CA GLN A 31 12.43 -13.57 -2.72
C GLN A 31 11.12 -13.69 -1.93
N SER A 32 11.15 -14.32 -0.77
CA SER A 32 9.98 -14.41 0.10
C SER A 32 9.55 -13.04 0.65
N PHE A 33 10.50 -12.14 0.92
CA PHE A 33 10.26 -10.82 1.46
C PHE A 33 9.63 -9.87 0.42
N PHE A 34 10.18 -9.83 -0.80
CA PHE A 34 9.72 -8.88 -1.81
C PHE A 34 8.59 -9.39 -2.70
N VAL A 35 8.56 -10.69 -3.02
CA VAL A 35 7.61 -11.26 -3.98
C VAL A 35 6.79 -12.44 -3.43
N GLY A 36 6.93 -12.78 -2.14
CA GLY A 36 6.17 -13.88 -1.51
C GLY A 36 6.37 -15.22 -2.20
N ASN A 37 7.54 -15.45 -2.81
CA ASN A 37 7.83 -16.61 -3.67
C ASN A 37 6.82 -16.85 -4.81
N LYS A 38 5.99 -15.85 -5.15
CA LYS A 38 4.87 -15.97 -6.10
C LYS A 38 3.87 -17.10 -5.77
N GLN A 39 3.77 -17.50 -4.49
CA GLN A 39 2.90 -18.60 -4.03
C GLN A 39 1.76 -18.11 -3.11
N SER A 40 1.66 -16.80 -2.88
CA SER A 40 0.63 -16.23 -2.02
C SER A 40 -0.78 -16.46 -2.61
N PRO A 41 -1.72 -17.02 -1.84
CA PRO A 41 -3.10 -17.19 -2.29
C PRO A 41 -3.74 -15.84 -2.66
N TRP A 42 -4.44 -15.79 -3.78
CA TRP A 42 -4.94 -14.52 -4.36
C TRP A 42 -5.84 -13.73 -3.41
N PHE A 43 -6.65 -14.40 -2.59
CA PHE A 43 -7.55 -13.74 -1.64
C PHE A 43 -6.79 -13.09 -0.47
N VAL A 44 -5.67 -13.68 -0.04
CA VAL A 44 -4.79 -13.08 0.98
C VAL A 44 -4.12 -11.84 0.41
N VAL A 45 -3.66 -11.92 -0.85
CA VAL A 45 -3.09 -10.76 -1.56
C VAL A 45 -4.14 -9.66 -1.71
N ALA A 46 -5.37 -10.00 -2.10
CA ALA A 46 -6.47 -9.05 -2.23
C ALA A 46 -6.76 -8.33 -0.91
N TYR A 47 -6.89 -9.08 0.19
CA TYR A 47 -7.12 -8.49 1.51
C TYR A 47 -5.97 -7.55 1.93
N GLY A 48 -4.72 -7.99 1.73
CA GLY A 48 -3.55 -7.16 2.01
C GLY A 48 -3.47 -5.91 1.14
N MET A 49 -3.83 -6.00 -0.15
CA MET A 49 -3.87 -4.86 -1.06
C MET A 49 -4.91 -3.82 -0.65
N VAL A 50 -6.13 -4.25 -0.31
CA VAL A 50 -7.17 -3.34 0.19
C VAL A 50 -6.72 -2.65 1.49
N GLY A 51 -6.16 -3.42 2.43
CA GLY A 51 -5.63 -2.88 3.69
C GLY A 51 -4.48 -1.89 3.48
N ALA A 52 -3.59 -2.13 2.52
CA ALA A 52 -2.46 -1.25 2.22
C ALA A 52 -2.86 0.03 1.46
N SER A 53 -3.94 -0.03 0.66
CA SER A 53 -4.46 1.11 -0.08
C SER A 53 -5.26 2.08 0.80
N LEU A 54 -5.92 1.57 1.84
CA LEU A 54 -6.67 2.38 2.79
C LEU A 54 -5.76 2.93 3.89
N SER A 55 -5.96 4.18 4.29
CA SER A 55 -5.20 4.82 5.36
C SER A 55 -6.11 5.68 6.23
N GLY A 56 -5.63 6.07 7.41
CA GLY A 56 -6.35 7.03 8.28
C GLY A 56 -6.71 8.33 7.54
N VAL A 57 -5.86 8.76 6.60
CA VAL A 57 -6.14 9.91 5.72
C VAL A 57 -7.41 9.68 4.92
N THR A 58 -7.54 8.52 4.28
CA THR A 58 -8.70 8.15 3.46
C THR A 58 -9.97 8.14 4.29
N PHE A 59 -9.93 7.55 5.50
CA PHE A 59 -11.09 7.45 6.38
C PHE A 59 -11.58 8.80 6.89
N ILE A 60 -10.69 9.79 7.02
CA ILE A 60 -11.05 11.13 7.47
C ILE A 60 -11.43 12.02 6.27
N SER A 61 -10.66 11.99 5.19
CA SER A 61 -10.78 12.95 4.09
C SER A 61 -11.90 12.61 3.09
N VAL A 62 -12.11 11.33 2.78
CA VAL A 62 -13.11 10.93 1.76
C VAL A 62 -14.54 11.25 2.21
N PRO A 63 -14.98 10.94 3.45
CA PRO A 63 -16.30 11.34 3.90
C PRO A 63 -16.50 12.86 3.91
N GLY A 64 -15.47 13.63 4.29
CA GLY A 64 -15.53 15.10 4.21
C GLY A 64 -15.75 15.58 2.77
N TRP A 65 -14.99 15.04 1.82
CA TRP A 65 -15.14 15.40 0.41
C TRP A 65 -16.48 14.98 -0.19
N VAL A 66 -17.01 13.82 0.19
CA VAL A 66 -18.35 13.37 -0.20
C VAL A 66 -19.44 14.24 0.44
N GLY A 67 -19.23 14.76 1.64
CA GLY A 67 -20.12 15.74 2.27
C GLY A 67 -20.35 16.97 1.38
N ASP A 68 -19.26 17.49 0.79
CA ASP A 68 -19.30 18.68 -0.06
C ASP A 68 -19.70 18.38 -1.52
N THR A 69 -19.24 17.26 -2.07
CA THR A 69 -19.37 16.96 -3.52
C THR A 69 -20.36 15.84 -3.86
N GLN A 70 -20.95 15.21 -2.83
CA GLN A 70 -21.94 14.15 -2.94
C GLN A 70 -21.44 13.01 -3.85
N PHE A 71 -22.29 12.54 -4.76
CA PHE A 71 -21.99 11.44 -5.67
C PHE A 71 -20.94 11.76 -6.74
N SER A 72 -20.44 13.01 -6.83
CA SER A 72 -19.38 13.35 -7.80
C SER A 72 -18.11 12.53 -7.56
N TYR A 73 -17.84 12.16 -6.30
CA TYR A 73 -16.73 11.26 -5.95
C TYR A 73 -16.83 9.87 -6.61
N MET A 74 -18.05 9.41 -6.95
CA MET A 74 -18.22 8.11 -7.64
C MET A 74 -17.59 8.08 -9.03
N MET A 75 -17.40 9.23 -9.69
CA MET A 75 -16.66 9.28 -10.96
C MET A 75 -15.19 8.86 -10.76
N VAL A 76 -14.58 9.25 -9.63
CA VAL A 76 -13.22 8.84 -9.26
C VAL A 76 -13.18 7.33 -9.02
N VAL A 77 -14.16 6.79 -8.28
CA VAL A 77 -14.28 5.34 -8.01
C VAL A 77 -14.42 4.55 -9.31
N ALA A 78 -15.25 5.01 -10.25
CA ALA A 78 -15.39 4.39 -11.56
C ALA A 78 -14.06 4.43 -12.36
N GLY A 79 -13.32 5.53 -12.27
CA GLY A 79 -11.97 5.65 -12.83
C GLY A 79 -11.00 4.62 -12.27
N TYR A 80 -11.04 4.33 -10.96
CA TYR A 80 -10.23 3.28 -10.36
C TYR A 80 -10.54 1.88 -10.93
N LEU A 81 -11.81 1.56 -11.17
CA LEU A 81 -12.18 0.28 -11.78
C LEU A 81 -11.53 0.08 -13.16
N LEU A 82 -11.58 1.11 -14.01
CA LEU A 82 -10.93 1.08 -15.32
C LEU A 82 -9.40 0.99 -15.21
N GLY A 83 -8.81 1.73 -14.28
CA GLY A 83 -7.38 1.66 -13.98
C GLY A 83 -6.94 0.27 -13.53
N TYR A 84 -7.70 -0.39 -12.65
CA TYR A 84 -7.42 -1.76 -12.23
C TYR A 84 -7.56 -2.76 -13.36
N PHE A 85 -8.50 -2.55 -14.30
CA PHE A 85 -8.59 -3.40 -15.49
C PHE A 85 -7.33 -3.30 -16.35
N ALA A 86 -6.81 -2.09 -16.56
CA ALA A 86 -5.55 -1.88 -17.28
C ALA A 86 -4.36 -2.50 -16.54
N ILE A 87 -4.28 -2.34 -15.21
CA ILE A 87 -3.24 -2.99 -14.39
C ILE A 87 -3.30 -4.51 -14.54
N ALA A 88 -4.49 -5.09 -14.44
CA ALA A 88 -4.68 -6.54 -14.49
C ALA A 88 -4.38 -7.15 -15.85
N LYS A 89 -4.76 -6.48 -16.94
CA LYS A 89 -4.63 -7.01 -18.31
C LYS A 89 -3.35 -6.63 -19.02
N VAL A 90 -2.70 -5.53 -18.63
CA VAL A 90 -1.51 -5.01 -19.34
C VAL A 90 -0.28 -5.07 -18.45
N LEU A 91 -0.31 -4.41 -17.30
CA LEU A 91 0.89 -4.19 -16.48
C LEU A 91 1.32 -5.46 -15.73
N LEU A 92 0.40 -6.17 -15.10
CA LEU A 92 0.72 -7.42 -14.39
C LEU A 92 1.32 -8.49 -15.33
N PRO A 93 0.72 -8.82 -16.49
CA PRO A 93 1.32 -9.79 -17.42
C PRO A 93 2.69 -9.37 -17.94
N LEU A 94 2.95 -8.08 -18.10
CA LEU A 94 4.27 -7.56 -18.49
C LEU A 94 5.30 -7.80 -17.39
N TYR A 95 5.02 -7.37 -16.16
CA TYR A 95 5.97 -7.46 -15.05
C TYR A 95 6.27 -8.91 -14.65
N TYR A 96 5.28 -9.81 -14.74
CA TYR A 96 5.48 -11.23 -14.49
C TYR A 96 6.37 -11.88 -15.55
N ARG A 97 6.18 -11.56 -16.84
CA ARG A 97 7.03 -12.07 -17.93
C ARG A 97 8.48 -11.64 -17.78
N MET A 98 8.71 -10.42 -17.29
CA MET A 98 10.04 -9.86 -17.09
C MET A 98 10.68 -10.23 -15.75
N ASN A 99 9.97 -11.00 -14.90
CA ASN A 99 10.42 -11.41 -13.57
C ASN A 99 10.94 -10.24 -12.69
N LEU A 100 10.26 -9.09 -12.77
CA LEU A 100 10.68 -7.88 -12.06
C LEU A 100 10.32 -7.97 -10.57
N THR A 101 11.29 -7.69 -9.70
CA THR A 101 11.04 -7.44 -8.26
C THR A 101 10.48 -6.03 -8.02
N SER A 102 10.89 -5.07 -8.84
CA SER A 102 10.45 -3.67 -8.79
C SER A 102 9.89 -3.25 -10.14
N ILE A 103 8.72 -2.58 -10.14
CA ILE A 103 8.11 -2.06 -11.38
C ILE A 103 9.04 -1.08 -12.12
N TYR A 104 9.93 -0.39 -11.39
CA TYR A 104 10.89 0.54 -11.98
C TYR A 104 12.00 -0.16 -12.77
N GLY A 105 12.25 -1.46 -12.54
CA GLY A 105 13.15 -2.24 -13.38
C GLY A 105 12.70 -2.33 -14.84
N TYR A 106 11.41 -2.14 -15.10
CA TYR A 106 10.91 -1.98 -16.47
C TYR A 106 11.55 -0.77 -17.16
N LEU A 107 11.69 0.36 -16.46
CA LEU A 107 12.27 1.59 -17.01
C LEU A 107 13.73 1.40 -17.42
N GLU A 108 14.48 0.59 -16.66
CA GLU A 108 15.87 0.27 -16.99
C GLU A 108 15.95 -0.43 -18.34
N SER A 109 15.16 -1.49 -18.51
CA SER A 109 15.15 -2.27 -19.76
C SER A 109 14.60 -1.50 -20.96
N ARG A 110 13.64 -0.59 -20.74
CA ARG A 110 12.92 0.10 -21.83
C ARG A 110 13.55 1.42 -22.24
N PHE A 111 14.10 2.16 -21.27
CA PHE A 111 14.55 3.56 -21.42
C PHE A 111 15.96 3.80 -20.87
N GLY A 112 16.55 2.85 -20.14
CA GLY A 112 17.92 2.91 -19.66
C GLY A 112 18.04 3.26 -18.17
N PHE A 113 19.29 3.25 -17.72
CA PHE A 113 19.67 3.37 -16.30
C PHE A 113 19.16 4.64 -15.62
N TRP A 114 19.28 5.80 -16.30
CA TRP A 114 18.87 7.07 -15.72
C TRP A 114 17.36 7.17 -15.52
N SER A 115 16.56 6.61 -16.44
CA SER A 115 15.10 6.56 -16.29
C SER A 115 14.69 5.68 -15.10
N TYR A 116 15.36 4.55 -14.91
CA TYR A 116 15.18 3.72 -13.71
C TYR A 116 15.50 4.49 -12.42
N LYS A 117 16.68 5.10 -12.34
CA LYS A 117 17.12 5.84 -11.15
C LYS A 117 16.18 6.98 -10.80
N THR A 118 15.76 7.76 -11.80
CA THR A 118 14.81 8.85 -11.59
C THR A 118 13.45 8.33 -11.10
N GLY A 119 12.92 7.28 -11.73
CA GLY A 119 11.64 6.69 -11.31
C GLY A 119 11.69 6.13 -9.88
N ALA A 120 12.73 5.39 -9.54
CA ALA A 120 12.93 4.86 -8.20
C ALA A 120 13.15 5.96 -7.15
N PHE A 121 13.87 7.04 -7.51
CA PHE A 121 14.07 8.18 -6.62
C PHE A 121 12.76 8.88 -6.29
N TYR A 122 11.94 9.24 -7.28
CA TYR A 122 10.64 9.88 -7.05
C TYR A 122 9.67 8.97 -6.28
N PHE A 123 9.77 7.65 -6.46
CA PHE A 123 9.03 6.71 -5.63
C PHE A 123 9.40 6.82 -4.16
N LEU A 124 10.69 6.84 -3.83
CA LEU A 124 11.15 6.97 -2.45
C LEU A 124 10.73 8.30 -1.84
N VAL A 125 10.89 9.40 -2.59
CA VAL A 125 10.45 10.74 -2.14
C VAL A 125 8.96 10.77 -1.87
N SER A 126 8.12 10.29 -2.80
CA SER A 126 6.66 10.24 -2.61
C SER A 126 6.26 9.34 -1.45
N ARG A 127 6.98 8.23 -1.23
CA ARG A 127 6.73 7.31 -0.12
C ARG A 127 7.05 7.95 1.24
N ILE A 128 8.16 8.67 1.35
CA ILE A 128 8.56 9.38 2.56
C ILE A 128 7.55 10.47 2.87
N ILE A 129 7.21 11.32 1.90
CA ILE A 129 6.21 12.39 2.09
C ILE A 129 4.87 11.81 2.53
N GLY A 130 4.39 10.76 1.85
CA GLY A 130 3.13 10.11 2.20
C GLY A 130 3.12 9.49 3.60
N ALA A 131 4.24 8.90 4.04
CA ALA A 131 4.37 8.36 5.40
C ALA A 131 4.37 9.47 6.46
N SER A 132 5.13 10.56 6.22
CA SER A 132 5.17 11.72 7.12
C SER A 132 3.80 12.38 7.27
N PHE A 133 3.06 12.55 6.16
CA PHE A 133 1.73 13.15 6.19
C PHE A 133 0.71 12.30 6.97
N ARG A 134 0.77 10.96 6.84
CA ARG A 134 -0.05 10.06 7.66
C ARG A 134 0.25 10.22 9.14
N MET A 135 1.52 10.30 9.52
CA MET A 135 1.91 10.50 10.91
C MET A 135 1.40 11.84 11.44
N PHE A 136 1.60 12.92 10.66
CA PHE A 136 1.07 14.25 10.98
C PHE A 136 -0.43 14.22 11.26
N LEU A 137 -1.23 13.57 10.40
CA LEU A 137 -2.67 13.48 10.62
C LEU A 137 -3.05 12.67 11.85
N VAL A 138 -2.35 11.57 12.14
CA VAL A 138 -2.57 10.78 13.36
C VAL A 138 -2.31 11.63 14.61
N VAL A 139 -1.24 12.43 14.63
CA VAL A 139 -0.94 13.33 15.76
C VAL A 139 -2.04 14.37 15.94
N ASN A 140 -2.49 15.02 14.86
CA ASN A 140 -3.55 16.04 14.94
C ASN A 140 -4.89 15.48 15.42
N VAL A 141 -5.17 14.21 15.14
CA VAL A 141 -6.42 13.55 15.58
C VAL A 141 -6.35 13.09 17.04
N LEU A 142 -5.15 12.79 17.55
CA LEU A 142 -4.94 12.35 18.93
C LEU A 142 -4.76 13.49 19.93
N GLN A 143 -4.52 14.72 19.46
CA GLN A 143 -4.51 15.95 20.25
C GLN A 143 -5.93 16.41 20.58
#